data_AF-A0A660T471-F1
#
_entry.id   AF-A0A660T471-F1
#
_cell.length_a   1.000
_cell.length_b   1.000
_cell.length_c   1.000
_cell.angle_alpha   90.00
_cell.angle_beta   90.00
_cell.angle_gamma   90.00
#
_symmetry.space_group_name_H-M   'P 1'
#
loop_
_entity.id
_entity.type
_entity.pdbx_description
1 polymer ?
#
loop_
_entity_poly.entity_id
_entity_poly.type
_entity_poly.pdbx_seq_one_letter_code
_entity_poly.pdbx_strand_id
1 'polypeptide(L)'
;MKKIYNSFLTTLGLICRIPVSLKYNADFSMFGFFFPLIGLIVSALVLGLFLLLNPIFTQSGITVFVILIIQYTTFNLFHFDGLLDCADAFLYNTTKERRLSILTDKRTGAFAIFAGSIY
;
A
#
# COMPACT_ATOMS: atom_id res chain seq x y z
N MET A 1 -20.30 -7.79 15.42
CA MET A 1 -19.24 -8.75 15.02
C MET A 1 -19.06 -8.86 13.51
N LYS A 2 -20.10 -9.14 12.71
CA LYS A 2 -19.98 -9.23 11.23
C LYS A 2 -19.39 -7.96 10.57
N LYS A 3 -19.80 -6.77 11.02
CA LYS A 3 -19.29 -5.48 10.51
C LYS A 3 -17.79 -5.26 10.77
N ILE A 4 -17.36 -5.53 12.01
CA ILE A 4 -15.94 -5.44 12.42
C ILE A 4 -15.08 -6.39 11.58
N TYR A 5 -15.51 -7.65 11.44
CA TYR A 5 -14.83 -8.65 10.63
C TYR A 5 -14.74 -8.25 9.15
N ASN A 6 -15.86 -7.81 8.57
CA ASN A 6 -15.88 -7.39 7.16
C ASN A 6 -15.02 -6.15 6.91
N SER A 7 -15.05 -5.16 7.81
CA SER A 7 -14.18 -3.98 7.72
C SER A 7 -12.69 -4.34 7.86
N PHE A 8 -12.36 -5.26 8.76
CA PHE A 8 -11.00 -5.77 8.90
C PHE A 8 -10.53 -6.44 7.61
N LEU A 9 -11.31 -7.39 7.07
CA LEU A 9 -10.97 -8.09 5.83
C LEU A 9 -10.89 -7.15 4.63
N THR A 10 -11.77 -6.15 4.55
CA THR A 10 -11.75 -5.14 3.48
C THR A 10 -10.47 -4.32 3.54
N THR A 11 -10.10 -3.85 4.74
CA THR A 11 -8.87 -3.07 4.95
C THR A 11 -7.63 -3.93 4.69
N LEU A 12 -7.64 -5.19 5.12
CA LEU A 12 -6.57 -6.15 4.87
C LEU A 12 -6.40 -6.41 3.37
N GLY A 13 -7.48 -6.62 2.63
CA GLY A 13 -7.43 -6.81 1.18
C GLY A 13 -7.01 -5.56 0.39
N LEU A 14 -7.23 -4.36 0.94
CA LEU A 14 -6.73 -3.12 0.35
C LEU A 14 -5.21 -2.97 0.56
N ILE A 15 -4.70 -3.32 1.74
CA ILE A 15 -3.30 -3.11 2.12
C ILE A 15 -2.41 -4.29 1.71
N CYS A 16 -2.93 -5.51 1.73
CA CYS A 16 -2.18 -6.74 1.47
C CYS A 16 -2.60 -7.38 0.14
N ARG A 17 -1.65 -8.02 -0.55
CA ARG A 17 -1.91 -8.83 -1.75
C ARG A 17 -2.37 -10.26 -1.44
N ILE A 18 -2.39 -10.64 -0.16
CA ILE A 18 -2.86 -11.95 0.28
C ILE A 18 -4.34 -12.06 -0.08
N PRO A 19 -4.77 -13.08 -0.85
CA PRO A 19 -6.15 -13.20 -1.29
C PRO A 19 -7.07 -13.38 -0.09
N VAL A 20 -7.96 -12.42 0.11
CA VAL A 20 -8.98 -12.46 1.15
C VAL A 20 -10.31 -12.85 0.51
N SER A 21 -10.95 -13.92 1.02
CA SER A 21 -12.29 -14.31 0.57
C SER A 21 -13.34 -13.32 1.11
N LEU A 22 -13.53 -12.22 0.38
CA LEU A 22 -14.60 -11.26 0.67
C LEU A 22 -15.93 -11.83 0.17
N LYS A 23 -16.67 -12.47 1.07
CA LYS A 23 -18.03 -13.00 0.79
C LYS A 23 -19.12 -11.90 0.75
N TYR A 24 -18.80 -10.67 1.14
CA TYR A 24 -19.74 -9.56 1.28
C TYR A 24 -19.15 -8.30 0.62
N ASN A 25 -20.01 -7.36 0.23
CA ASN A 25 -19.61 -6.03 -0.26
C ASN A 25 -18.56 -5.40 0.66
N ALA A 26 -17.56 -4.74 0.07
CA ALA A 26 -16.51 -4.04 0.80
C ALA A 26 -17.10 -3.07 1.83
N ASP A 27 -16.60 -3.10 3.07
CA ASP A 27 -17.03 -2.24 4.17
C ASP A 27 -15.84 -1.43 4.68
N PHE A 28 -15.89 -0.11 4.51
CA PHE A 28 -14.84 0.81 4.95
C PHE A 28 -15.18 1.56 6.24
N SER A 29 -16.27 1.20 6.93
CA SER A 29 -16.77 1.96 8.09
C SER A 29 -15.79 2.04 9.26
N MET A 30 -14.87 1.07 9.39
CA MET A 30 -13.78 1.09 10.39
C MET A 30 -12.38 1.20 9.77
N PHE A 31 -12.28 1.61 8.49
CA PHE A 31 -11.00 1.70 7.79
C PHE A 31 -9.97 2.53 8.57
N GLY A 32 -10.36 3.71 9.08
CA GLY A 32 -9.45 4.59 9.83
C GLY A 32 -8.89 3.96 11.12
N PHE A 33 -9.59 2.99 11.72
CA PHE A 33 -9.10 2.24 12.87
C PHE A 33 -8.20 1.06 12.45
N PHE A 34 -8.61 0.31 11.42
CA PHE A 34 -7.88 -0.88 10.98
C PHE A 34 -6.64 -0.57 10.15
N PHE A 35 -6.60 0.56 9.44
CA PHE A 35 -5.47 0.96 8.63
C PHE A 35 -4.16 1.05 9.42
N PRO A 36 -4.05 1.84 10.52
CA PRO A 36 -2.82 1.87 11.32
C PRO A 36 -2.54 0.53 12.01
N LEU A 37 -3.59 -0.20 12.44
CA LEU A 37 -3.41 -1.50 13.10
C LEU A 37 -2.79 -2.55 12.17
N ILE A 38 -3.28 -2.64 10.92
CA ILE A 38 -2.70 -3.53 9.91
C ILE A 38 -1.29 -3.06 9.56
N GLY A 39 -1.04 -1.75 9.47
CA GLY A 39 0.31 -1.21 9.28
C GLY A 39 1.30 -1.63 10.38
N LEU A 40 0.87 -1.69 11.65
CA LEU A 40 1.69 -2.24 12.73
C LEU A 40 1.98 -3.73 12.55
N ILE A 41 0.99 -4.51 12.12
CA ILE A 41 1.18 -5.94 11.82
C ILE A 41 2.20 -6.13 10.70
N VAL A 42 2.08 -5.36 9.61
CA VAL A 42 3.04 -5.36 8.49
C VAL A 42 4.45 -5.04 8.99
N SER A 43 4.58 -3.97 9.77
CA SER A 43 5.88 -3.51 10.29
C SER A 43 6.52 -4.52 11.23
N ALA A 44 5.72 -5.16 12.10
CA ALA A 44 6.18 -6.21 12.99
C ALA A 44 6.67 -7.45 12.23
N LEU A 45 5.98 -7.83 11.15
CA LEU A 45 6.40 -8.94 10.27
C LEU A 45 7.74 -8.63 9.59
N VAL A 46 7.88 -7.43 9.03
CA VAL A 46 9.13 -6.98 8.39
C VAL A 46 10.28 -6.95 9.39
N LEU A 47 10.05 -6.40 10.58
CA LEU A 47 11.06 -6.38 11.64
C LEU A 47 11.45 -7.80 12.08
N GLY A 48 10.47 -8.69 12.25
CA GLY A 48 10.72 -10.09 12.57
C GLY A 48 11.57 -10.78 11.50
N LEU A 49 11.24 -10.58 10.22
CA LEU A 49 12.03 -11.10 9.10
C LEU A 49 13.46 -10.54 9.11
N PHE A 50 13.63 -9.24 9.39
CA PHE A 50 14.95 -8.65 9.53
C PHE A 50 15.76 -9.31 10.64
N LEU A 51 15.19 -9.44 11.84
CA LEU A 51 15.90 -10.05 12.97
C LEU A 51 16.26 -11.53 12.73
N LEU A 52 15.46 -12.25 11.93
CA LEU A 52 15.72 -13.65 11.56
C LEU A 52 16.76 -13.79 10.45
N LEU A 53 16.71 -12.95 9.43
CA LEU A 53 17.57 -13.05 8.23
C LEU A 53 18.92 -12.35 8.42
N ASN A 54 18.98 -11.28 9.20
CA ASN A 54 20.19 -10.49 9.39
C ASN A 54 21.38 -11.29 9.97
N PRO A 55 21.19 -12.26 10.90
CA PRO A 55 22.27 -13.13 11.35
C PRO A 55 22.71 -14.18 10.31
N ILE A 56 21.84 -14.51 9.34
CA ILE A 56 22.09 -15.55 8.33
C ILE A 56 22.93 -14.99 7.18
N PHE A 57 22.60 -13.79 6.73
CA PHE A 57 23.34 -13.14 5.65
C PHE A 57 24.49 -12.30 6.20
N THR A 58 25.71 -12.60 5.77
CA THR A 58 26.92 -11.86 6.18
C THR A 58 26.96 -10.43 5.64
N GLN A 59 26.21 -10.16 4.56
CA GLN A 59 26.08 -8.84 3.95
C GLN A 59 24.67 -8.29 4.16
N SER A 60 24.57 -7.15 4.84
CA SER A 60 23.30 -6.47 5.13
C SER A 60 22.50 -6.14 3.87
N GLY A 61 23.17 -5.88 2.74
CA GLY A 61 22.50 -5.59 1.47
C GLY A 61 21.61 -6.73 0.97
N ILE A 62 22.01 -7.99 1.16
CA ILE A 62 21.21 -9.16 0.77
C ILE A 62 19.96 -9.25 1.64
N THR A 63 20.11 -9.07 2.97
CA THR A 63 19.00 -9.04 3.91
C THR A 63 17.96 -7.99 3.52
N VAL A 64 18.41 -6.75 3.24
CA VAL A 64 17.52 -5.65 2.84
C VAL A 64 16.82 -5.98 1.52
N PHE A 65 17.55 -6.48 0.52
CA PHE A 65 16.97 -6.83 -0.77
C PHE A 65 15.87 -7.90 -0.65
N VAL A 66 16.12 -8.97 0.11
CA VAL A 66 15.12 -10.03 0.37
C VAL A 66 13.90 -9.46 1.09
N ILE A 67 14.09 -8.61 2.09
CA ILE A 67 12.99 -7.97 2.82
C ILE A 67 12.15 -7.09 1.90
N LEU A 68 12.78 -6.29 1.02
CA LEU A 68 12.07 -5.45 0.06
C LEU A 68 11.23 -6.30 -0.89
N ILE A 69 11.76 -7.43 -1.39
CA ILE A 69 10.98 -8.37 -2.20
C ILE A 69 9.77 -8.86 -1.44
N ILE A 70 9.93 -9.35 -0.20
CA ILE A 70 8.82 -9.87 0.61
C ILE A 70 7.79 -8.76 0.87
N GLN A 71 8.24 -7.56 1.23
CA GLN A 71 7.38 -6.41 1.47
C GLN A 71 6.54 -6.07 0.24
N TYR A 72 7.16 -5.92 -0.93
CA TYR A 72 6.45 -5.48 -2.14
C TYR A 72 5.67 -6.59 -2.85
N THR A 73 5.95 -7.86 -2.55
CA THR A 73 5.14 -8.99 -3.04
C THR A 73 3.95 -9.29 -2.14
N THR A 74 4.06 -9.04 -0.84
CA THR A 74 3.01 -9.33 0.15
C THR A 74 2.06 -8.16 0.37
N PHE A 75 2.54 -6.93 0.24
CA PHE A 75 1.77 -5.71 0.51
C PHE A 75 1.60 -4.87 -0.75
N ASN A 76 0.48 -4.15 -0.81
CA ASN A 76 0.22 -3.20 -1.88
C ASN A 76 1.08 -1.94 -1.70
N LEU A 77 1.38 -1.31 -2.82
CA LEU A 77 2.19 -0.10 -2.92
C LEU A 77 1.40 1.16 -2.55
N PHE A 78 0.55 1.10 -1.52
CA PHE A 78 -0.46 2.13 -1.24
C PHE A 78 0.11 3.55 -1.12
N HIS A 79 1.28 3.71 -0.50
CA HIS A 79 1.95 5.01 -0.37
C HIS A 79 2.54 5.49 -1.70
N PHE A 80 3.08 4.57 -2.51
CA PHE A 80 3.64 4.89 -3.82
C PHE A 80 2.53 5.22 -4.81
N ASP A 81 1.45 4.43 -4.83
CA ASP A 81 0.23 4.70 -5.59
C ASP A 81 -0.34 6.09 -5.25
N GLY A 82 -0.48 6.40 -3.96
CA GLY A 82 -0.91 7.73 -3.50
C GLY A 82 0.03 8.86 -3.91
N LEU A 83 1.36 8.63 -3.96
CA LEU A 83 2.33 9.59 -4.47
C LEU A 83 2.10 9.86 -5.96
N LEU A 84 1.91 8.81 -6.77
CA LEU A 84 1.65 8.91 -8.21
C LEU A 84 0.33 9.65 -8.49
N ASP A 85 -0.76 9.24 -7.84
CA ASP A 85 -2.08 9.85 -7.95
C ASP A 85 -2.05 11.33 -7.56
N CYS A 86 -1.36 11.65 -6.46
CA CYS A 86 -1.20 13.04 -6.03
C CYS A 86 -0.37 13.83 -7.04
N ALA A 87 0.72 13.28 -7.57
CA ALA A 87 1.54 13.96 -8.57
C ALA A 87 0.72 14.31 -9.81
N ASP A 88 -0.05 13.37 -10.36
CA ASP A 88 -0.90 13.60 -11.52
C ASP A 88 -2.02 14.61 -11.25
N ALA A 89 -2.69 14.52 -10.10
CA ALA A 89 -3.78 15.43 -9.77
C ALA A 89 -3.29 16.85 -9.40
N PHE A 90 -2.19 16.98 -8.65
CA PHE A 90 -1.73 18.28 -8.14
C PHE A 90 -0.86 19.06 -9.13
N LEU A 91 0.09 18.41 -9.79
CA LEU A 91 1.06 19.09 -10.66
C LEU A 91 0.43 19.48 -12.00
N TYR A 92 -0.64 18.81 -12.40
CA TYR A 92 -1.42 19.23 -13.56
C TYR A 92 -2.20 20.52 -13.25
N ASN A 93 -1.90 21.58 -14.00
CA ASN A 93 -2.55 22.88 -13.86
C ASN A 93 -3.93 22.87 -14.55
N THR A 94 -4.97 22.57 -13.77
CA THR A 94 -6.34 22.41 -14.29
C THR A 94 -7.38 22.78 -13.24
N THR A 95 -8.65 22.80 -13.63
CA THR A 95 -9.76 23.02 -12.70
C THR A 95 -9.87 21.93 -11.64
N LYS A 96 -10.50 22.25 -10.51
CA LYS A 96 -10.72 21.31 -9.40
C LYS A 96 -11.47 20.05 -9.84
N GLU A 97 -12.48 20.21 -10.69
CA GLU A 97 -13.30 19.11 -11.21
C GLU A 97 -12.45 18.13 -12.01
N ARG A 98 -11.51 18.65 -12.80
CA ARG A 98 -10.59 17.81 -13.57
C ARG A 98 -9.61 17.07 -12.67
N ARG A 99 -9.05 17.73 -11.64
CA ARG A 99 -8.18 17.07 -10.65
C ARG A 99 -8.89 15.90 -9.96
N LEU A 100 -10.14 16.08 -9.55
CA LEU A 100 -10.92 15.00 -8.94
C LEU A 100 -11.20 13.86 -9.92
N SER A 101 -11.45 14.15 -11.20
CA SER A 101 -11.61 13.09 -12.20
C SER A 101 -10.32 12.29 -12.45
N ILE A 102 -9.15 12.91 -12.28
CA ILE A 102 -7.84 12.24 -12.43
C ILE A 102 -7.68 11.16 -11.35
N LEU A 103 -8.04 11.44 -10.09
CA LEU A 103 -7.98 10.46 -8.99
C LEU A 103 -8.90 9.24 -9.17
N THR A 104 -9.80 9.27 -10.16
CA THR A 104 -10.67 8.13 -10.52
C THR A 104 -10.29 7.50 -11.86
N ASP A 105 -9.36 8.11 -12.60
CA ASP A 105 -8.81 7.57 -13.83
C ASP A 105 -7.81 6.47 -13.49
N LYS A 106 -7.82 5.37 -14.26
CA LYS A 106 -6.89 4.25 -14.05
C LYS A 106 -5.57 4.42 -14.81
N ARG A 107 -5.45 5.49 -15.60
CA ARG A 107 -4.27 5.77 -16.41
C ARG A 107 -3.28 6.64 -15.65
N THR A 108 -2.03 6.26 -15.73
CA THR A 108 -0.90 7.03 -15.20
C THR A 108 -0.50 8.15 -16.17
N GLY A 109 -0.38 9.37 -15.68
CA GLY A 109 0.05 10.55 -16.42
C GLY A 109 1.56 10.78 -16.36
N ALA A 110 2.01 11.83 -17.05
CA ALA A 110 3.42 12.19 -17.12
C ALA A 110 4.01 12.60 -15.77
N PHE A 111 3.21 13.22 -14.89
CA PHE A 111 3.68 13.65 -13.58
C PHE A 111 3.84 12.49 -12.61
N ALA A 112 2.94 11.51 -12.65
CA ALA A 112 3.14 10.25 -11.94
C ALA A 112 4.40 9.54 -12.43
N ILE A 113 4.60 9.36 -13.74
CA ILE A 113 5.82 8.73 -14.27
C ILE A 113 7.07 9.46 -13.78
N PHE A 114 7.07 10.80 -13.85
CA PHE A 114 8.18 11.63 -13.36
C PHE A 114 8.42 11.41 -11.86
N ALA A 115 7.40 11.56 -11.03
CA ALA A 115 7.50 11.40 -9.58
C ALA A 115 7.96 10.00 -9.17
N GLY A 116 7.43 8.95 -9.83
CA GLY A 116 7.80 7.56 -9.58
C GLY A 116 9.21 7.20 -10.05
N SER A 117 9.78 7.93 -11.02
CA SER A 117 11.14 7.67 -11.51
C SER A 117 12.24 8.29 -10.66
N ILE A 118 11.91 9.36 -9.92
CA ILE A 118 12.86 10.08 -9.05
C ILE A 118 12.76 9.67 -7.57
N TYR A 119 11.80 8.80 -7.23
CA TYR A 119 11.62 8.19 -5.91
C TYR A 119 12.41 6.88 -5.81
#